data_AF-A0A7K4FPK7-F1
#
_entry.id   AF-A0A7K4FPK7-F1
#
_cell.length_a   1.000
_cell.length_b   1.000
_cell.length_c   1.000
_cell.angle_alpha   90.00
_cell.angle_beta   90.00
_cell.angle_gamma   90.00
#
_symmetry.space_group_name_H-M   'P 1'
#
loop_
_entity.id
_entity.type
_entity.pdbx_description
1 polymer ?
#
loop_
_entity_poly.entity_id
_entity_poly.type
_entity_poly.pdbx_seq_one_letter_code
_entity_poly.pdbx_strand_id
1 'polypeptide(L)'
;YFNNPLNGNVENFSSLALHAFNQTINELNKKYGTISSKWDWGNIHKRYLSSFFSINTLNTKEIPAAGNGNTINAAYGLTSNFGPSWRLIVNLSNPAKSVGIYPGGISENPLSSYYSNNFIPWNNGVYYTLIPVNMPEQFYQGYGDQK
;
A
#
# COMPACT_ATOMS: atom_id res chain seq x y z
N TYR A 1 33.57 6.52 -14.91
CA TYR A 1 34.11 6.91 -13.60
C TYR A 1 33.26 8.02 -13.02
N PHE A 2 33.09 8.06 -11.70
CA PHE A 2 32.34 9.06 -10.96
C PHE A 2 33.30 9.89 -10.13
N ASN A 3 33.13 11.21 -10.12
CA ASN A 3 33.91 12.10 -9.27
C ASN A 3 33.17 12.35 -7.97
N ASN A 4 33.79 12.03 -6.85
CA ASN A 4 33.23 12.34 -5.54
C ASN A 4 33.36 13.86 -5.28
N PRO A 5 32.24 14.60 -5.13
CA PRO A 5 32.29 16.05 -4.99
C PRO A 5 32.87 16.52 -3.64
N LEU A 6 33.01 15.64 -2.65
CA LEU A 6 33.50 15.98 -1.31
C LEU A 6 35.03 15.90 -1.20
N ASN A 7 35.67 14.99 -1.93
CA ASN A 7 37.12 14.75 -1.82
C ASN A 7 37.86 14.73 -3.17
N GLY A 8 37.15 14.86 -4.30
CA GLY A 8 37.74 14.91 -5.63
C GLY A 8 38.22 13.55 -6.17
N ASN A 9 38.02 12.46 -5.44
CA ASN A 9 38.47 11.14 -5.88
C ASN A 9 37.65 10.64 -7.08
N VAL A 10 38.34 10.01 -8.03
CA VAL A 10 37.75 9.38 -9.20
C VAL A 10 37.56 7.89 -8.89
N GLU A 11 36.30 7.44 -8.84
CA GLU A 11 35.94 6.06 -8.51
C GLU A 11 35.23 5.37 -9.69
N ASN A 12 35.29 4.04 -9.74
CA ASN A 12 34.47 3.26 -10.67
C ASN A 12 33.14 2.87 -10.00
N PHE A 13 32.17 2.39 -10.80
CA PHE A 13 30.86 2.01 -10.28
C PHE A 13 30.95 0.96 -9.17
N SER A 14 31.78 -0.07 -9.36
CA SER A 14 31.89 -1.20 -8.44
C SER A 14 32.39 -0.77 -7.06
N SER A 15 33.42 0.07 -6.98
CA SER A 15 33.92 0.58 -5.70
C SER A 15 32.89 1.45 -5.00
N LEU A 16 32.24 2.36 -5.74
CA LEU A 16 31.23 3.26 -5.21
C LEU A 16 30.00 2.51 -4.69
N ALA A 17 29.52 1.52 -5.45
CA ALA A 17 28.40 0.69 -5.05
C ALA A 17 28.72 -0.12 -3.78
N LEU A 18 29.94 -0.68 -3.67
CA LEU A 18 30.37 -1.40 -2.47
C LEU A 18 30.47 -0.47 -1.25
N HIS A 19 31.01 0.74 -1.41
CA HIS A 19 31.05 1.74 -0.35
C HIS A 19 29.64 2.11 0.13
N ALA A 20 28.72 2.43 -0.80
CA ALA A 20 27.34 2.75 -0.47
C ALA A 20 26.62 1.58 0.21
N PHE A 21 26.85 0.35 -0.26
CA PHE A 21 26.29 -0.86 0.36
C PHE A 21 26.79 -1.03 1.81
N ASN A 22 28.10 -0.94 2.04
CA ASN A 22 28.68 -1.08 3.39
C ASN A 22 28.17 0.03 4.34
N GLN A 23 28.08 1.27 3.86
CA GLN A 23 27.48 2.36 4.62
C GLN A 23 26.02 2.06 4.97
N THR A 24 25.23 1.59 4.00
CA THR A 24 23.83 1.22 4.20
C THR A 24 23.67 0.12 5.26
N ILE A 25 24.44 -0.97 5.15
CA ILE A 25 24.40 -2.07 6.12
C ILE A 25 24.80 -1.60 7.52
N ASN A 26 25.81 -0.75 7.64
CA ASN A 26 26.22 -0.19 8.93
C ASN A 26 25.11 0.65 9.58
N GLU A 27 24.45 1.53 8.81
CA GLU A 27 23.34 2.35 9.31
C GLU A 27 22.11 1.50 9.68
N LEU A 28 21.78 0.49 8.87
CA LEU A 28 20.70 -0.44 9.18
C LEU A 28 21.00 -1.28 10.42
N ASN A 29 22.25 -1.74 10.60
CA ASN A 29 22.67 -2.45 11.81
C ASN A 29 22.57 -1.57 13.06
N LYS A 30 22.97 -0.30 12.97
CA LYS A 30 22.81 0.66 14.09
C LYS A 30 21.34 0.87 14.45
N LYS A 31 20.47 0.97 13.45
CA LYS A 31 19.05 1.31 13.65
C LYS A 31 18.18 0.13 14.06
N TYR A 32 18.45 -1.06 13.51
CA TYR A 32 17.57 -2.23 13.64
C TYR A 32 18.27 -3.46 14.25
N GLY A 33 19.56 -3.35 14.59
CA GLY A 33 20.39 -4.46 15.04
C GLY A 33 20.84 -5.35 13.87
N THR A 34 21.45 -6.48 14.19
CA THR A 34 21.92 -7.45 13.20
C THR A 34 20.80 -7.89 12.25
N ILE A 35 21.18 -8.16 11.00
CA ILE A 35 20.26 -8.60 9.95
C ILE A 35 19.41 -9.78 10.43
N SER A 36 18.10 -9.58 10.43
CA SER A 36 17.10 -10.51 10.96
C SER A 36 15.72 -10.09 10.45
N SER A 37 14.65 -10.81 10.84
CA SER A 37 13.26 -10.44 10.52
C SER A 37 12.87 -9.03 11.01
N LYS A 38 13.63 -8.42 11.94
CA LYS A 38 13.44 -7.01 12.31
C LYS A 38 13.59 -6.06 11.13
N TRP A 39 14.33 -6.46 10.09
CA TRP A 39 14.54 -5.68 8.88
C TRP A 39 13.40 -5.85 7.86
N ASP A 40 12.49 -6.80 8.07
CA ASP A 40 11.35 -7.00 7.15
C ASP A 40 10.58 -5.70 7.01
N TRP A 41 10.32 -5.30 5.76
CA TRP A 41 9.72 -4.00 5.47
C TRP A 41 8.43 -3.77 6.25
N GLY A 42 7.56 -4.77 6.35
CA GLY A 42 6.30 -4.69 7.10
C GLY A 42 6.46 -4.53 8.62
N ASN A 43 7.64 -4.79 9.19
CA ASN A 43 7.94 -4.53 10.59
C ASN A 43 8.32 -3.06 10.84
N ILE A 44 8.87 -2.39 9.83
CA ILE A 44 9.32 -0.99 9.90
C ILE A 44 8.26 -0.05 9.32
N HIS A 45 7.63 -0.46 8.22
CA HIS A 45 6.67 0.32 7.47
C HIS A 45 5.24 -0.13 7.75
N LYS A 46 4.44 0.80 8.27
CA LYS A 46 3.07 0.60 8.70
C LYS A 46 2.12 1.53 7.96
N ARG A 47 0.83 1.21 8.02
CA ARG A 47 -0.25 2.06 7.53
C ARG A 47 -1.43 2.05 8.48
N TYR A 48 -2.14 3.16 8.53
CA TYR A 48 -3.47 3.27 9.13
C TYR A 48 -4.39 4.13 8.26
N LEU A 49 -5.70 4.08 8.51
CA LEU A 49 -6.67 5.01 7.94
C LEU A 49 -7.02 6.05 8.98
N SER A 50 -6.87 7.32 8.61
CA SER A 50 -7.30 8.45 9.42
C SER A 50 -8.82 8.51 9.47
N SER A 51 -9.37 8.81 10.65
CA SER A 51 -10.78 9.12 10.81
C SER A 51 -11.16 10.35 10.00
N PHE A 52 -12.36 10.35 9.41
CA PHE A 52 -12.93 11.51 8.72
C PHE A 52 -12.96 12.76 9.61
N PHE A 53 -13.22 12.60 10.91
CA PHE A 53 -13.26 13.70 11.87
C PHE A 53 -11.88 14.16 12.34
N SER A 54 -10.79 13.58 11.84
CA SER A 54 -9.42 13.85 12.29
C SER A 54 -9.19 13.60 13.78
N ILE A 55 -10.00 12.73 14.38
CA ILE A 55 -9.87 12.30 15.79
C ILE A 55 -9.00 11.05 15.83
N ASN A 56 -7.79 11.17 16.38
CA ASN A 56 -6.78 10.10 16.35
C ASN A 56 -7.25 8.77 16.97
N THR A 57 -8.09 8.80 18.00
CA THR A 57 -8.62 7.59 18.65
C THR A 57 -9.61 6.81 17.78
N LEU A 58 -10.13 7.44 16.73
CA LEU A 58 -11.02 6.81 15.75
C LEU A 58 -10.27 6.32 14.50
N ASN A 59 -8.95 6.52 14.41
CA ASN A 59 -8.13 5.94 13.36
C ASN A 59 -8.12 4.41 13.49
N THR A 60 -7.90 3.71 12.38
CA THR A 60 -7.63 2.27 12.45
C THR A 60 -6.29 2.01 13.15
N LYS A 61 -6.08 0.79 13.64
CA LYS A 61 -4.76 0.38 14.12
C LYS A 61 -3.75 0.41 12.97
N GLU A 62 -2.50 0.69 13.31
CA GLU A 62 -1.37 0.53 12.40
C GLU A 62 -1.16 -0.94 12.06
N ILE A 63 -1.03 -1.23 10.76
CA ILE A 63 -0.74 -2.58 10.25
C ILE A 63 0.48 -2.56 9.34
N PRO A 64 1.24 -3.67 9.24
CA PRO A 64 2.26 -3.85 8.20
C PRO A 64 1.72 -3.50 6.81
N ALA A 65 2.46 -2.71 6.04
CA ALA A 65 2.05 -2.34 4.69
C ALA A 65 3.21 -2.45 3.70
N ALA A 66 2.91 -2.89 2.49
CA ALA A 66 3.81 -2.81 1.36
C ALA A 66 3.78 -1.41 0.71
N GLY A 67 4.71 -1.18 -0.22
CA GLY A 67 4.80 0.08 -0.96
C GLY A 67 5.69 1.11 -0.29
N ASN A 68 5.81 2.25 -0.97
CA ASN A 68 6.56 3.44 -0.59
C ASN A 68 5.99 4.62 -1.41
N GLY A 69 6.29 5.87 -1.06
CA GLY A 69 5.93 7.08 -1.79
C GLY A 69 6.40 7.12 -3.26
N ASN A 70 7.36 6.29 -3.64
CA ASN A 70 7.86 6.19 -5.03
C ASN A 70 7.40 4.91 -5.76
N THR A 71 6.37 4.23 -5.26
CA THR A 71 5.83 3.01 -5.87
C THR A 71 4.37 3.20 -6.29
N ILE A 72 3.86 2.34 -7.17
CA ILE A 72 2.44 2.35 -7.57
C ILE A 72 1.51 2.21 -6.36
N ASN A 73 1.86 1.34 -5.41
CA ASN A 73 1.19 1.28 -4.10
C ASN A 73 1.73 2.38 -3.19
N ALA A 74 1.41 3.63 -3.54
CA ALA A 74 1.96 4.82 -2.89
C ALA A 74 1.73 4.78 -1.37
N ALA A 75 2.82 4.88 -0.60
CA ALA A 75 2.83 4.81 0.85
C ALA A 75 3.94 5.72 1.41
N TYR A 76 3.63 6.98 1.67
CA TYR A 76 4.65 7.95 2.10
C TYR A 76 4.98 7.79 3.59
N GLY A 77 6.27 7.93 3.91
CA GLY A 77 6.79 7.82 5.28
C GLY A 77 7.01 6.37 5.73
N LEU A 78 7.41 6.18 7.00
CA LEU A 78 7.43 4.85 7.63
C LEU A 78 6.07 4.46 8.19
N THR A 79 5.28 5.43 8.66
CA THR A 79 3.87 5.22 9.01
C THR A 79 3.02 6.06 8.07
N SER A 80 2.37 5.39 7.13
CA SER A 80 1.58 6.01 6.08
C SER A 80 0.11 6.14 6.50
N ASN A 81 -0.50 7.30 6.19
CA ASN A 81 -1.94 7.53 6.36
C ASN A 81 -2.61 8.07 5.08
N PHE A 82 -1.87 8.02 3.97
CA PHE A 82 -2.29 8.53 2.67
C PHE A 82 -1.82 7.57 1.57
N GLY A 83 -2.58 7.49 0.49
CA GLY A 83 -2.28 6.61 -0.63
C GLY A 83 -3.51 6.35 -1.49
N PRO A 84 -3.51 5.24 -2.25
CA PRO A 84 -4.64 4.91 -3.12
C PRO A 84 -5.91 4.70 -2.29
N SER A 85 -7.05 5.14 -2.80
CA SER A 85 -8.36 4.82 -2.24
C SER A 85 -8.95 3.63 -2.99
N TRP A 86 -9.62 3.91 -4.10
CA TRP A 86 -10.25 2.93 -4.96
C TRP A 86 -9.24 2.16 -5.80
N ARG A 87 -9.38 0.83 -5.85
CA ARG A 87 -8.67 -0.05 -6.76
C ARG A 87 -9.69 -0.83 -7.58
N LEU A 88 -9.51 -0.85 -8.89
CA LEU A 88 -10.44 -1.46 -9.84
C LEU A 88 -9.66 -2.25 -10.90
N ILE A 89 -10.10 -3.47 -11.15
CA ILE A 89 -9.65 -4.30 -12.26
C ILE A 89 -10.87 -4.57 -13.14
N VAL A 90 -10.82 -4.09 -14.38
CA VAL A 90 -11.92 -4.20 -15.32
C VAL A 90 -11.68 -5.37 -16.27
N ASN A 91 -12.65 -6.27 -16.36
CA ASN A 91 -12.69 -7.25 -17.44
C ASN A 91 -13.42 -6.63 -18.63
N LEU A 92 -12.68 -6.21 -19.65
CA LEU A 92 -13.26 -5.53 -20.82
C LEU A 92 -14.14 -6.44 -21.68
N SER A 93 -13.96 -7.76 -21.63
CA SER A 93 -14.81 -8.72 -22.35
C SER A 93 -16.10 -9.06 -21.59
N ASN A 94 -16.10 -8.93 -20.26
CA ASN A 94 -17.28 -9.10 -19.42
C ASN A 94 -17.21 -8.14 -18.22
N PRO A 95 -17.66 -6.89 -18.38
CA PRO A 95 -17.60 -5.86 -17.35
C PRO A 95 -18.24 -6.24 -16.01
N ALA A 96 -19.25 -7.12 -16.00
CA ALA A 96 -19.89 -7.58 -14.75
C ALA A 96 -18.98 -8.46 -13.88
N LYS A 97 -17.92 -9.05 -14.45
CA LYS A 97 -16.89 -9.80 -13.71
C LYS A 97 -15.73 -8.92 -13.22
N SER A 98 -15.87 -7.60 -13.31
CA SER A 98 -14.88 -6.67 -12.78
C SER A 98 -14.85 -6.72 -11.26
N VAL A 99 -13.66 -6.51 -10.69
CA VAL A 99 -13.44 -6.56 -9.25
C VAL A 99 -12.85 -5.25 -8.76
N GLY A 100 -13.20 -4.87 -7.53
CA GLY A 100 -12.69 -3.65 -6.93
C GLY A 100 -12.76 -3.68 -5.41
N ILE A 101 -12.09 -2.70 -4.81
CA ILE A 101 -12.07 -2.50 -3.36
C ILE A 101 -11.61 -1.09 -3.02
N TYR A 102 -12.11 -0.55 -1.90
CA TYR A 102 -11.61 0.66 -1.25
C TYR A 102 -11.20 0.32 0.20
N PRO A 103 -10.35 1.14 0.86
CA PRO A 103 -9.72 0.77 2.13
C PRO A 103 -10.65 0.78 3.34
N GLY A 104 -11.58 1.74 3.42
CA GLY A 104 -12.51 1.87 4.53
C GLY A 104 -13.71 0.92 4.42
N GLY A 105 -14.65 1.02 5.35
CA GLY A 105 -15.95 0.37 5.23
C GLY A 105 -17.03 1.32 4.72
N ILE A 106 -18.26 0.83 4.56
CA ILE A 106 -19.36 1.64 3.99
C ILE A 106 -20.04 2.52 5.04
N SER A 107 -19.69 2.33 6.31
CA SER A 107 -20.24 3.08 7.42
C SER A 107 -19.19 4.04 7.96
N GLU A 108 -19.58 5.29 8.19
CA GLU A 108 -18.74 6.27 8.90
C GLU A 108 -18.93 6.21 10.43
N ASN A 109 -19.72 5.26 10.95
CA ASN A 109 -19.88 5.04 12.37
C ASN A 109 -18.76 4.13 12.90
N PRO A 110 -17.85 4.60 13.77
CA PRO A 110 -16.75 3.79 14.32
C PRO A 110 -17.21 2.55 15.11
N LEU A 111 -18.46 2.53 15.58
CA LEU A 111 -19.06 1.40 16.27
C LEU A 111 -19.65 0.35 15.30
N SER A 112 -19.71 0.65 14.01
CA SER A 112 -20.18 -0.28 12.99
C SER A 112 -19.12 -1.32 12.66
N SER A 113 -19.53 -2.58 12.51
CA SER A 113 -18.67 -3.62 11.93
C SER A 113 -18.22 -3.27 10.50
N TYR A 114 -18.93 -2.35 9.82
CA TYR A 114 -18.62 -1.86 8.48
C TYR A 114 -17.88 -0.52 8.49
N TYR A 115 -17.17 -0.16 9.56
CA TYR A 115 -16.35 1.07 9.59
C TYR A 115 -15.03 0.91 8.83
N SER A 116 -14.35 -0.22 9.03
CA SER A 116 -13.01 -0.48 8.47
C SER A 116 -12.84 -1.94 8.00
N ASN A 117 -13.95 -2.63 7.74
CA ASN A 117 -13.96 -4.05 7.37
C ASN A 117 -13.15 -4.38 6.11
N ASN A 118 -12.97 -3.41 5.19
CA ASN A 118 -12.15 -3.64 4.00
C ASN A 118 -10.68 -3.32 4.19
N PHE A 119 -10.25 -2.79 5.35
CA PHE A 119 -8.88 -2.28 5.50
C PHE A 119 -7.83 -3.38 5.34
N ILE A 120 -8.04 -4.52 6.01
CA ILE A 120 -7.15 -5.68 5.88
C ILE A 120 -7.20 -6.28 4.45
N PRO A 121 -8.38 -6.62 3.88
CA PRO A 121 -8.48 -7.07 2.49
C PRO A 121 -7.80 -6.12 1.49
N TRP A 122 -8.07 -4.82 1.57
CA TRP A 122 -7.49 -3.81 0.70
C TRP A 122 -5.97 -3.74 0.86
N ASN A 123 -5.45 -3.76 2.09
CA ASN A 123 -4.02 -3.74 2.34
C ASN A 123 -3.32 -4.97 1.75
N ASN A 124 -3.98 -6.12 1.79
CA ASN A 124 -3.48 -7.39 1.27
C ASN A 124 -3.76 -7.60 -0.23
N GLY A 125 -4.44 -6.67 -0.90
CA GLY A 125 -4.77 -6.79 -2.33
C GLY A 125 -5.84 -7.83 -2.64
N VAL A 126 -6.74 -8.10 -1.69
CA VAL A 126 -7.95 -8.92 -1.90
C VAL A 126 -9.04 -8.03 -2.47
N TYR A 127 -9.68 -8.45 -3.56
CA TYR A 127 -10.70 -7.70 -4.28
C TYR A 127 -12.07 -8.38 -4.18
N TYR A 128 -13.14 -7.60 -4.32
CA TYR A 128 -14.51 -8.11 -4.36
C TYR A 128 -15.12 -7.95 -5.74
N THR A 129 -16.02 -8.87 -6.10
CA THR A 129 -16.87 -8.69 -7.29
C THR A 129 -17.81 -7.51 -7.01
N LEU A 130 -17.83 -6.52 -7.91
CA LEU A 130 -18.58 -5.29 -7.69
C LEU A 130 -20.08 -5.46 -7.94
N ILE A 131 -20.44 -6.35 -8.86
CA ILE A 131 -21.81 -6.64 -9.23
C ILE A 131 -22.08 -8.11 -8.96
N PRO A 132 -22.87 -8.44 -7.92
CA PRO A 132 -23.24 -9.81 -7.65
C PRO A 132 -24.03 -10.41 -8.81
N VAL A 133 -23.78 -11.69 -9.12
CA VAL A 133 -24.40 -12.45 -10.23
C VAL A 133 -25.93 -12.55 -10.17
N ASN A 134 -26.54 -12.21 -9.03
CA ASN A 134 -27.99 -12.32 -8.79
C ASN A 134 -28.68 -10.96 -8.60
N MET A 135 -28.07 -9.86 -9.06
CA MET A 135 -28.72 -8.56 -9.04
C MET A 135 -29.92 -8.51 -10.00
N PRO A 136 -30.96 -7.70 -9.73
CA PRO A 136 -32.02 -7.45 -10.71
C PRO A 136 -31.48 -6.93 -12.04
N GLU A 137 -32.15 -7.28 -13.15
CA GLU A 137 -31.70 -6.96 -14.52
C GLU A 137 -31.37 -5.47 -14.72
N GLN A 138 -32.10 -4.58 -14.05
CA GLN A 138 -31.90 -3.14 -14.14
C GLN A 138 -30.50 -2.70 -13.69
N PHE A 139 -29.85 -3.44 -12.78
CA PHE A 139 -28.49 -3.15 -12.32
C PHE A 139 -27.40 -3.56 -13.33
N TYR A 140 -27.75 -4.37 -14.34
CA TYR A 140 -26.84 -4.73 -15.43
C TYR A 140 -26.91 -3.74 -16.61
N GLN A 141 -27.81 -2.75 -16.58
CA GLN A 141 -27.86 -1.72 -17.61
C GLN A 141 -26.52 -0.97 -17.67
N GLY A 142 -25.84 -1.07 -18.83
CA GLY A 142 -24.52 -0.47 -19.05
C GLY A 142 -23.32 -1.42 -19.00
N TYR A 143 -23.51 -2.71 -18.66
CA TYR A 143 -22.42 -3.69 -18.56
C TYR A 143 -22.27 -4.61 -19.80
N GLY A 144 -23.01 -4.34 -20.89
CA GLY A 144 -23.01 -5.12 -22.13
C GLY A 144 -23.82 -6.42 -22.06
N ASP A 145 -24.07 -7.04 -23.22
CA ASP A 145 -24.79 -8.32 -23.30
C ASP A 145 -24.03 -9.42 -22.52
N GLN A 146 -24.71 -10.08 -21.58
CA GLN A 146 -24.21 -11.22 -20.79
C GLN A 146 -24.20 -12.52 -21.63
N LYS A 147 -23.67 -12.51 -22.86
CA LYS A 147 -23.59 -13.70 -23.72
C LYS A 147 -22.55 -14.70 -23.25
#